data_AF-A0A838GDZ1-F1
#
_entry.id   AF-A0A838GDZ1-F1
#
_cell.length_a   1.000
_cell.length_b   1.000
_cell.length_c   1.000
_cell.angle_alpha   90.00
_cell.angle_beta   90.00
_cell.angle_gamma   90.00
#
_symmetry.space_group_name_H-M   'P 1'
#
loop_
_entity.id
_entity.type
_entity.pdbx_description
1 polymer ?
#
loop_
_entity_poly.entity_id
_entity_poly.type
_entity_poly.pdbx_seq_one_letter_code
_entity_poly.pdbx_strand_id
1 'polypeptide(L)' 'MKYEVRYQIGGEEHTTEVEVDNAATAAQVVQEQFLESNEVFELIQVHLLDDVSSLDIPVESTQ' A
#
# COMPACT_ATOMS: atom_id res chain seq x y z
N MET A 1 -2.10 7.09 -9.50
CA MET A 1 -1.20 5.94 -9.32
C MET A 1 -1.74 5.12 -8.15
N LYS A 2 -1.73 3.79 -8.24
CA LYS A 2 -2.27 2.95 -7.16
C LYS A 2 -1.16 2.66 -6.15
N TYR A 3 -1.41 2.87 -4.87
CA TYR A 3 -0.48 2.58 -3.78
C TYR A 3 -1.11 1.62 -2.79
N GLU A 4 -0.34 0.67 -2.30
CA GLU A 4 -0.67 -0.17 -1.15
C GLU A 4 -0.07 0.45 0.11
N VAL A 5 -0.90 0.72 1.11
CA VAL A 5 -0.49 1.27 2.39
C VAL A 5 -0.72 0.21 3.46
N ARG A 6 0.35 -0.25 4.10
CA ARG A 6 0.32 -1.13 5.27
C ARG A 6 0.53 -0.32 6.54
N TYR A 7 -0.34 -0.50 7.50
CA TYR A 7 -0.35 0.23 8.76
C TYR A 7 -0.86 -0.67 9.89
N GLN A 8 -0.63 -0.28 11.15
CA GLN A 8 -1.24 -0.93 12.30
C GLN A 8 -2.09 0.05 13.13
N ILE A 9 -3.20 -0.45 13.64
CA ILE A 9 -4.11 0.27 14.54
C ILE A 9 -4.37 -0.64 15.74
N GLY A 10 -4.11 -0.15 16.95
CA GLY A 10 -4.36 -0.94 18.16
C GLY A 10 -3.53 -2.24 18.26
N GLY A 11 -2.48 -2.37 17.45
CA GLY A 11 -1.66 -3.59 17.33
C GLY A 11 -2.15 -4.59 16.27
N GLU A 12 -3.24 -4.27 15.54
CA GLU A 12 -3.72 -5.05 14.40
C GLU A 12 -3.17 -4.47 13.10
N GLU A 13 -2.60 -5.33 12.26
CA GLU A 13 -2.07 -4.93 10.95
C GLU A 13 -3.18 -4.88 9.90
N HIS A 14 -3.21 -3.79 9.14
CA HIS A 14 -4.14 -3.55 8.05
C HIS A 14 -3.39 -3.13 6.78
N THR A 15 -4.01 -3.42 5.65
CA THR A 15 -3.53 -3.03 4.33
C THR A 15 -4.67 -2.39 3.56
N THR A 16 -4.43 -1.22 2.99
CA THR A 16 -5.42 -0.49 2.16
C THR A 16 -4.79 -0.02 0.87
N GLU A 17 -5.51 -0.19 -0.22
CA GLU A 17 -5.11 0.31 -1.53
C GLU A 17 -5.75 1.68 -1.79
N VAL A 18 -4.97 2.67 -2.17
CA VAL A 18 -5.44 4.03 -2.46
C VAL A 18 -4.90 4.53 -3.80
N GLU A 19 -5.72 5.26 -4.55
CA GLU A 19 -5.30 5.87 -5.81
C GLU A 19 -5.02 7.36 -5.61
N VAL A 20 -3.75 7.73 -5.69
CA VAL A 20 -3.26 9.09 -5.45
C VAL A 20 -2.07 9.40 -6.36
N ASP A 21 -1.59 10.64 -6.34
CA ASP A 21 -0.45 11.06 -7.16
C ASP A 21 0.91 10.62 -6.59
N ASN A 22 1.03 10.47 -5.27
CA ASN A 22 2.30 10.16 -4.60
C ASN A 22 2.12 9.43 -3.26
N ALA A 23 3.21 8.80 -2.78
CA ALA A 23 3.21 8.01 -1.53
C ALA A 23 2.89 8.82 -0.26
N ALA A 24 3.27 10.11 -0.21
CA ALA A 24 2.97 10.95 0.96
C ALA A 24 1.45 11.20 1.06
N THR A 25 0.81 11.49 -0.06
CA THR A 25 -0.65 11.61 -0.15
C THR A 25 -1.35 10.30 0.19
N ALA A 26 -0.78 9.15 -0.19
CA ALA A 26 -1.35 7.84 0.14
C ALA A 26 -1.42 7.62 1.66
N ALA A 27 -0.30 7.83 2.36
CA ALA A 27 -0.24 7.70 3.81
C ALA A 27 -1.15 8.72 4.52
N GLN A 28 -1.19 9.96 4.02
CA GLN A 28 -2.02 11.02 4.59
C GLN A 28 -3.51 10.69 4.46
N VAL A 29 -3.98 10.27 3.28
CA VAL A 29 -5.39 9.90 3.06
C VAL A 29 -5.81 8.75 3.97
N VAL A 30 -4.96 7.74 4.12
CA VAL A 30 -5.23 6.62 5.03
C VAL A 30 -5.28 7.09 6.47
N GLN A 31 -4.29 7.87 6.92
CA GLN A 31 -4.28 8.42 8.27
C GLN A 31 -5.52 9.28 8.55
N GLU A 32 -5.94 10.14 7.60
CA GLU A 32 -7.09 11.02 7.74
C GLU A 32 -8.39 10.26 7.97
N GLN A 33 -8.56 9.08 7.38
CA GLN A 33 -9.73 8.22 7.63
C GLN A 33 -9.78 7.64 9.05
N PHE A 34 -8.65 7.59 9.74
CA PHE A 34 -8.53 7.05 11.10
C PHE A 34 -8.23 8.11 12.16
N LEU A 35 -8.18 9.40 11.80
CA LEU A 35 -7.97 10.51 12.75
C LEU A 35 -9.06 10.59 13.84
N GLU A 36 -10.24 10.03 13.59
CA GLU A 36 -11.35 9.98 14.56
C GLU A 36 -11.26 8.80 15.52
N SER A 37 -10.47 7.77 15.20
CA SER A 37 -10.23 6.66 16.10
C SER A 37 -9.26 7.11 17.20
N ASN A 38 -9.58 6.83 18.47
CA ASN A 38 -8.69 7.09 19.61
C ASN A 38 -7.47 6.13 19.65
N GLU A 39 -7.24 5.42 18.55
CA GLU A 39 -6.25 4.36 18.44
C GLU A 39 -4.97 4.90 17.81
N VAL A 40 -3.84 4.35 18.22
CA VAL A 40 -2.54 4.78 17.68
C VAL A 40 -2.41 4.22 16.27
N PHE A 41 -2.39 5.11 15.28
CA PHE A 41 -2.07 4.78 13.89
C PHE A 41 -0.56 4.76 13.69
N GLU A 42 -0.02 3.63 13.24
CA GLU A 42 1.39 3.52 12.87
C GLU A 42 1.53 3.06 11.43
N LEU A 43 2.18 3.89 10.61
CA LEU A 43 2.47 3.57 9.22
C LEU A 43 3.64 2.59 9.15
N ILE A 44 3.42 1.44 8.51
CA ILE A 44 4.44 0.40 8.36
C ILE A 44 5.14 0.55 7.01
N GLN A 45 4.36 0.62 5.92
CA GLN A 45 4.90 0.66 4.56
C GLN A 45 3.94 1.32 3.57
N VAL A 46 4.50 2.03 2.58
CA VAL A 46 3.77 2.47 1.39
C VAL A 46 4.48 1.90 0.17
N HIS A 47 3.75 1.15 -0.66
CA HIS A 47 4.26 0.53 -1.87
C HIS A 47 3.49 1.04 -3.08
N LEU A 48 4.18 1.38 -4.16
CA LEU A 48 3.54 1.74 -5.42
C LEU A 48 3.13 0.44 -6.13
N LEU A 49 1.82 0.24 -6.31
CA LEU A 49 1.25 -0.80 -7.15
C LEU A 49 1.24 -0.31 -8.61
N ASP A 50 2.42 -0.08 -9.17
CA ASP A 50 2.59 0.07 -10.61
C ASP A 50 2.72 -1.34 -11.20
N ASP A 51 1.94 -1.61 -12.25
CA ASP A 51 1.70 -2.91 -12.89
C ASP A 51 2.99 -3.74 -13.09
N VAL A 52 3.44 -4.46 -12.07
CA VAL A 52 4.34 -5.61 -12.21
C VAL A 52 3.54 -6.84 -12.67
N SER A 53 2.65 -6.63 -13.65
CA SER A 53 2.17 -7.70 -14.55
C SER A 53 3.14 -7.86 -15.75
N SER A 54 4.36 -7.34 -15.65
CA SER A 54 5.41 -7.45 -16.66
C SER A 54 6.65 -8.18 -16.13
N LEU A 55 6.45 -9.34 -15.50
CA LEU A 55 7.45 -10.41 -15.52
C LEU A 55 6.89 -11.55 -16.38
N ASP A 56 6.70 -11.27 -17.68
CA ASP A 56 6.77 -12.32 -18.70
C ASP A 56 8.23 -12.80 -18.68
N ILE A 57 8.53 -13.76 -17.81
CA ILE A 57 9.74 -14.56 -17.97
C ILE A 57 9.32 -15.67 -18.93
N PRO A 58 9.63 -15.60 -20.24
CA PRO A 58 9.48 -16.76 -21.10
C PRO A 58 10.43 -17.81 -20.54
N VAL A 59 9.86 -18.87 -19.95
CA VAL A 59 10.62 -20.09 -19.77
C VAL A 59 10.86 -20.65 -21.17
N GLU A 60 12.01 -20.30 -21.76
CA GLU A 60 12.51 -20.98 -22.96
C GLU A 60 12.51 -22.48 -22.62
N SER A 61 11.59 -23.20 -23.25
CA SER A 61 11.52 -24.64 -23.20
C SER A 61 12.79 -25.16 -23.86
N THR A 62 13.78 -25.52 -23.05
CA THR A 62 15.00 -26.16 -23.55
C THR A 62 14.61 -27.56 -24.06
N GLN A 63 14.99 -27.81 -25.33
CA GLN A 63 14.77 -28.99 -26.16
C GLN A 63 14.90 -30.36 -25.50
#